data_AF-A0A2U1KF24-F1
#
_entry.id   AF-A0A2U1KF24-F1
#
_cell.length_a   1.000
_cell.length_b   1.000
_cell.length_c   1.000
_cell.angle_alpha   90.00
_cell.angle_beta   90.00
_cell.angle_gamma   90.00
#
_symmetry.space_group_name_H-M   'P 1'
#
loop_
_entity.id
_entity.type
_entity.pdbx_description
1 polymer ?
#
loop_
_entity_poly.entity_id
_entity_poly.type
_entity_poly.pdbx_seq_one_letter_code
_entity_poly.pdbx_strand_id
1 'polypeptide(L)'
;MAKAGPGLYTDIGKKAKDLLYRDYQSDHKFSLTTYTANGVSITSTGAKRGEFFLADVNTKLINKNITTDVRVDTSSKVYTTITVDEPAPGLKTIFSFVVPDQKSGKPV
;
A
#
# COMPACT_ATOMS: atom_id res chain seq x y z
N MET A 1 -25.34 17.48 -1.82
CA MET A 1 -23.88 17.32 -1.70
C MET A 1 -23.56 17.15 -0.21
N ALA A 2 -23.41 15.92 0.27
CA ALA A 2 -23.03 15.69 1.67
C ALA A 2 -21.58 16.16 1.86
N LYS A 3 -21.34 17.06 2.82
CA LYS A 3 -20.02 17.57 3.15
C LYS A 3 -19.20 16.39 3.68
N ALA A 4 -18.19 15.95 2.94
CA ALA A 4 -17.28 14.91 3.37
C ALA A 4 -16.77 15.24 4.79
N GLY A 5 -16.74 14.23 5.67
CA GLY A 5 -16.30 14.38 7.05
C GLY A 5 -14.87 14.90 7.16
N PRO A 6 -14.43 15.33 8.36
CA PRO A 6 -13.05 15.73 8.58
C PRO A 6 -12.09 14.62 8.15
N GLY A 7 -11.00 14.99 7.49
CA GLY A 7 -9.98 14.04 7.03
C GLY A 7 -9.26 13.35 8.19
N LEU A 8 -8.58 12.23 7.90
CA LEU A 8 -7.81 11.50 8.91
C LEU A 8 -6.64 12.35 9.39
N TYR A 9 -6.24 12.20 10.67
CA TYR A 9 -5.04 12.86 11.21
C TYR A 9 -3.79 12.57 10.34
N THR A 10 -3.70 11.37 9.77
CA THR A 10 -2.64 10.94 8.85
C THR A 10 -2.57 11.75 7.54
N ASP A 11 -3.65 12.44 7.17
CA ASP A 11 -3.69 13.26 5.96
C ASP A 11 -3.24 14.71 6.20
N ILE A 12 -3.02 15.13 7.46
CA ILE A 12 -2.49 16.46 7.78
C ILE A 12 -1.05 16.58 7.24
N GLY A 13 -0.80 17.60 6.42
CA GLY A 13 0.51 17.83 5.80
C GLY A 13 0.87 16.91 4.62
N LYS A 14 0.01 15.94 4.29
CA LYS A 14 0.24 14.99 3.18
C LYS A 14 0.50 15.68 1.85
N LYS A 15 -0.29 16.70 1.50
CA LYS A 15 -0.09 17.46 0.24
C LYS A 15 1.28 18.14 0.15
N ALA A 16 1.76 18.74 1.24
CA ALA A 16 3.06 19.40 1.24
C ALA A 16 4.20 18.36 1.13
N LYS A 17 4.08 17.23 1.83
CA LYS A 17 5.04 16.14 1.76
C LYS A 17 5.08 15.49 0.38
N ASP A 18 3.92 15.28 -0.24
CA ASP A 18 3.82 14.71 -1.59
C ASP A 18 4.49 15.62 -2.63
N LEU A 19 4.31 16.94 -2.55
CA LEU A 19 4.98 17.89 -3.45
C LEU A 19 6.51 17.80 -3.36
N LEU A 20 7.05 17.49 -2.18
CA LEU A 20 8.49 17.43 -1.94
C LEU A 20 9.09 16.08 -2.30
N TYR A 21 8.36 14.98 -2.11
CA TYR A 21 8.96 13.63 -2.09
C TYR A 21 8.30 12.58 -2.99
N ARG A 22 7.14 12.84 -3.60
CA ARG A 22 6.33 11.80 -4.25
C ARG A 22 7.11 10.98 -5.29
N ASP A 23 7.93 11.64 -6.09
CA ASP A 23 8.70 11.00 -7.17
C ASP A 23 10.23 11.21 -7.00
N TYR A 24 10.65 11.75 -5.86
CA TYR A 24 12.07 11.93 -5.57
C TYR A 24 12.69 10.59 -5.15
N GLN A 25 13.40 9.96 -6.09
CA GLN A 25 14.17 8.73 -5.88
C GLN A 25 15.61 8.98 -6.29
N SER A 26 16.55 8.86 -5.35
CA SER A 26 17.98 8.94 -5.62
C SER A 26 18.54 7.65 -6.25
N ASP A 27 17.74 6.59 -6.28
CA ASP A 27 18.12 5.22 -6.61
C ASP A 27 17.44 4.72 -7.90
N HIS A 28 17.97 3.64 -8.49
CA HIS A 28 17.36 3.00 -9.66
C HIS A 28 16.13 2.20 -9.25
N LYS A 29 14.94 2.75 -9.48
CA LYS A 29 13.65 2.07 -9.30
C LYS A 29 13.03 1.71 -10.64
N PHE A 30 12.77 0.43 -10.82
CA PHE A 30 11.94 -0.12 -11.89
C PHE A 30 10.58 -0.50 -11.32
N SER A 31 9.49 -0.15 -12.01
CA SER A 31 8.13 -0.46 -11.58
C SER A 31 7.30 -0.87 -12.80
N LEU A 32 6.70 -2.04 -12.76
CA LEU A 32 5.79 -2.56 -13.77
C LEU A 32 4.41 -2.71 -13.16
N THR A 33 3.42 -1.97 -13.67
CA THR A 33 2.03 -2.11 -13.23
C THR A 33 1.17 -2.68 -14.36
N THR A 34 0.51 -3.78 -14.07
CA THR A 34 -0.48 -4.41 -14.94
C THR A 34 -1.88 -4.16 -14.39
N TYR A 35 -2.77 -3.67 -15.25
CA TYR A 35 -4.16 -3.40 -14.91
C TYR A 35 -5.06 -4.41 -15.61
N THR A 36 -6.05 -4.91 -14.90
CA THR A 36 -7.11 -5.76 -15.44
C THR A 36 -8.43 -5.00 -15.50
N ALA A 37 -9.31 -5.35 -16.44
CA ALA A 37 -10.62 -4.72 -16.60
C ALA A 37 -11.51 -4.87 -15.34
N ASN A 38 -11.25 -5.89 -14.53
CA ASN A 38 -12.03 -6.22 -13.33
C ASN A 38 -11.57 -5.46 -12.07
N GLY A 39 -10.74 -4.42 -12.20
CA GLY A 39 -10.33 -3.58 -11.07
C GLY A 39 -9.18 -4.13 -10.22
N VAL A 40 -8.50 -5.18 -10.70
CA VAL A 40 -7.24 -5.66 -10.11
C VAL A 40 -6.07 -4.95 -10.79
N SER A 41 -5.17 -4.39 -9.99
CA SER A 41 -3.87 -3.88 -10.41
C SER A 41 -2.75 -4.59 -9.67
N ILE A 42 -1.78 -5.12 -10.42
CA ILE A 42 -0.58 -5.75 -9.88
C ILE A 42 0.60 -4.85 -10.23
N THR A 43 1.33 -4.41 -9.22
CA THR A 43 2.54 -3.59 -9.36
C THR A 43 3.74 -4.37 -8.84
N SER A 44 4.69 -4.66 -9.71
CA SER A 44 5.98 -5.23 -9.35
C SER A 44 7.04 -4.14 -9.36
N THR A 45 7.70 -3.92 -8.23
CA THR A 45 8.73 -2.90 -8.06
C THR A 45 10.05 -3.56 -7.72
N GLY A 46 11.12 -3.19 -8.43
CA GLY A 46 12.50 -3.48 -8.06
C GLY A 46 13.26 -2.17 -7.87
N ALA A 47 13.90 -1.98 -6.73
CA ALA A 47 14.72 -0.81 -6.42
C ALA A 47 16.12 -1.23 -5.98
N LYS A 48 17.14 -0.67 -6.61
CA LYS A 48 18.54 -0.83 -6.20
C LYS A 48 18.96 0.37 -5.35
N ARG A 49 19.11 0.17 -4.05
CA ARG A 49 19.58 1.17 -3.09
C ARG A 49 21.01 0.88 -2.68
N GLY A 50 21.98 1.54 -3.31
CA GLY A 50 23.40 1.22 -3.13
C GLY A 50 23.71 -0.25 -3.46
N GLU A 51 24.17 -1.01 -2.47
CA GLU A 51 24.47 -2.45 -2.57
C GLU A 51 23.24 -3.36 -2.34
N PHE A 52 22.11 -2.81 -1.86
CA PHE A 52 20.92 -3.60 -1.54
C PHE A 52 19.91 -3.59 -2.68
N PHE A 53 19.44 -4.78 -3.08
CA PHE A 53 18.32 -4.94 -3.99
C PHE A 53 17.05 -5.21 -3.18
N LEU A 54 16.11 -4.28 -3.27
CA LEU A 54 14.78 -4.41 -2.68
C LEU A 54 13.81 -4.70 -3.82
N ALA A 55 13.02 -5.74 -3.67
CA ALA A 55 11.86 -5.96 -4.54
C ALA A 55 10.59 -6.11 -3.71
N ASP A 56 9.50 -5.61 -4.27
CA ASP A 56 8.16 -5.75 -3.73
C ASP A 56 7.14 -6.02 -4.84
N VAL A 57 6.11 -6.79 -4.48
CA VAL A 57 4.95 -7.05 -5.31
C VAL A 57 3.73 -6.57 -4.56
N ASN A 58 3.05 -5.58 -5.12
CA ASN A 58 1.79 -5.06 -4.63
C ASN A 58 0.64 -5.51 -5.53
N THR A 59 -0.44 -5.98 -4.93
CA THR A 59 -1.69 -6.34 -5.61
C THR A 59 -2.82 -5.57 -4.95
N LYS A 60 -3.53 -4.77 -5.74
CA LYS A 60 -4.66 -3.98 -5.29
C LYS A 60 -5.90 -4.40 -6.06
N LEU A 61 -6.95 -4.76 -5.33
CA LEU A 61 -8.28 -5.06 -5.85
C LEU A 61 -9.23 -3.97 -5.38
N ILE A 62 -9.87 -3.30 -6.33
CA ILE A 62 -10.91 -2.32 -6.05
C ILE A 62 -12.24 -2.89 -6.52
N ASN A 63 -13.16 -3.09 -5.58
CA ASN A 63 -14.52 -3.49 -5.85
C ASN A 63 -15.49 -2.52 -5.19
N LYS A 64 -16.09 -1.62 -5.98
CA LYS A 64 -16.98 -0.55 -5.51
C LYS A 64 -16.33 0.28 -4.38
N ASN A 65 -16.77 0.07 -3.14
CA ASN A 65 -16.35 0.82 -1.95
C ASN A 65 -15.27 0.09 -1.14
N ILE A 66 -14.90 -1.13 -1.55
CA ILE A 66 -13.91 -1.96 -0.85
C ILE A 66 -12.62 -1.97 -1.67
N THR A 67 -11.52 -1.58 -1.04
CA THR A 67 -10.18 -1.69 -1.59
C THR A 67 -9.38 -2.66 -0.74
N THR A 68 -8.92 -3.74 -1.35
CA THR A 68 -8.02 -4.70 -0.74
C THR A 68 -6.64 -4.54 -1.36
N ASP A 69 -5.65 -4.27 -0.54
CA ASP A 69 -4.25 -4.09 -0.93
C ASP A 69 -3.41 -5.14 -0.23
N VAL A 70 -2.64 -5.90 -1.00
CA VAL A 70 -1.71 -6.93 -0.51
C VAL A 70 -0.33 -6.61 -1.06
N ARG A 71 0.64 -6.42 -0.18
CA ARG A 71 2.03 -6.16 -0.53
C ARG A 71 2.93 -7.22 0.06
N VAL A 72 3.81 -7.76 -0.75
CA VAL A 72 4.82 -8.73 -0.35
C VAL A 72 6.19 -8.16 -0.66
N ASP A 73 7.04 -8.08 0.36
CA ASP A 73 8.41 -7.60 0.23
C ASP A 73 9.41 -8.78 0.27
N THR A 74 10.56 -8.59 -0.37
CA THR A 74 11.74 -9.49 -0.31
C THR A 74 12.26 -9.79 1.08
N SER A 75 11.89 -9.00 2.10
CA SER A 75 12.17 -9.30 3.52
C SER A 75 11.18 -10.30 4.15
N SER A 76 10.44 -11.06 3.33
CA SER A 76 9.43 -12.04 3.76
C SER A 76 8.36 -11.44 4.67
N LYS A 77 7.99 -10.18 4.41
CA LYS A 77 6.88 -9.50 5.09
C LYS A 77 5.70 -9.40 4.15
N VAL A 78 4.53 -9.80 4.64
CA VAL A 78 3.25 -9.65 3.95
C VAL A 78 2.44 -8.58 4.65
N TYR A 79 2.17 -7.49 3.95
CA TYR A 79 1.29 -6.42 4.39
C TYR A 79 -0.05 -6.61 3.71
N THR A 80 -1.12 -6.59 4.48
CA THR A 80 -2.48 -6.61 3.93
C THR A 80 -3.26 -5.46 4.53
N THR A 81 -3.83 -4.64 3.67
CA THR A 81 -4.65 -3.50 4.05
C THR A 81 -6.00 -3.62 3.36
N ILE A 82 -7.07 -3.66 4.15
CA ILE A 82 -8.45 -3.67 3.67
C ILE A 82 -9.07 -2.33 4.05
N THR A 83 -9.46 -1.56 3.06
CA THR A 83 -10.13 -0.28 3.24
C THR A 83 -11.58 -0.40 2.80
N VAL A 84 -12.50 -0.02 3.67
CA VAL A 84 -13.93 0.10 3.38
C VAL A 84 -14.28 1.58 3.43
N ASP A 85 -14.60 2.14 2.27
CA ASP A 85 -15.01 3.54 2.12
C ASP A 85 -16.53 3.65 2.33
N GLU A 86 -16.94 4.58 3.19
CA GLU A 86 -18.36 4.87 3.46
C GLU A 86 -19.23 3.65 3.86
N PRO A 87 -18.85 2.82 4.86
CA PRO A 87 -19.82 1.88 5.45
C PRO A 87 -20.99 2.62 6.14
N ALA A 88 -20.78 3.87 6.52
CA ALA A 88 -21.78 4.85 6.93
C ALA A 88 -21.34 6.25 6.45
N PRO A 89 -22.26 7.25 6.33
CA PRO A 89 -21.91 8.57 5.82
C PRO A 89 -20.75 9.22 6.59
N GLY A 90 -19.65 9.51 5.90
CA GLY A 90 -18.46 10.15 6.48
C GLY A 90 -17.53 9.22 7.28
N LEU A 91 -17.78 7.91 7.30
CA LEU A 91 -16.89 6.92 7.94
C LEU A 91 -15.96 6.29 6.89
N LYS A 92 -14.68 6.12 7.24
CA LYS A 92 -13.72 5.34 6.47
C LYS A 92 -13.04 4.37 7.41
N THR A 93 -13.15 3.07 7.13
CA THR A 93 -12.57 2.03 7.98
C THR A 93 -11.38 1.40 7.27
N ILE A 94 -10.25 1.33 7.95
CA ILE A 94 -9.01 0.77 7.42
C ILE A 94 -8.53 -0.31 8.39
N PHE A 95 -8.43 -1.54 7.91
CA PHE A 95 -7.81 -2.65 8.62
C PHE A 95 -6.43 -2.89 7.99
N SER A 96 -5.36 -2.82 8.78
CA SER A 96 -4.00 -3.10 8.29
C SER A 96 -3.34 -4.10 9.21
N PHE A 97 -2.79 -5.16 8.64
CA PHE A 97 -2.04 -6.18 9.36
C PHE A 97 -0.76 -6.53 8.62
N VAL A 98 0.29 -6.76 9.38
CA VAL A 98 1.61 -7.14 8.88
C VAL A 98 1.94 -8.51 9.45
N VAL A 99 2.09 -9.48 8.57
CA VAL A 99 2.50 -10.83 8.94
C VAL A 99 4.00 -10.96 8.63
N PRO A 100 4.88 -10.99 9.65
CA PRO A 100 6.28 -11.31 9.46
C PRO A 100 6.47 -12.83 9.21
N ASP A 101 7.54 -13.19 8.51
CA ASP A 101 7.93 -14.57 8.20
C ASP A 101 7.79 -15.54 9.39
N GLN A 102 7.14 -16.67 9.13
CA GLN A 102 6.79 -17.72 10.09
C GLN A 102 8.02 -18.51 10.59
N LYS A 103 9.22 -18.28 10.04
CA LYS A 103 10.49 -18.88 10.52
C LYS A 103 10.95 -18.41 11.91
N SER A 104 10.19 -17.57 12.60
CA SER A 104 10.49 -17.13 13.98
C SER A 104 10.05 -18.09 15.09
N GLY A 105 9.50 -19.27 14.75
CA GLY A 105 9.32 -20.37 15.69
C GLY A 105 10.68 -20.94 16.12
N LYS A 106 11.29 -20.39 17.17
CA LYS A 106 12.33 -21.10 17.91
C LYS A 106 11.73 -22.42 18.42
N PRO A 107 12.32 -23.60 18.14
CA PRO A 107 11.98 -24.79 18.89
C PRO A 107 12.47 -24.54 20.32
N VAL A 108 11.55 -24.59 21.28
CA VAL A 108 11.86 -24.60 22.71
C VAL A 108 12.01 -26.05 23.14
#